data_AF-A0A955L7C8-F1
#
_entry.id   AF-A0A955L7C8-F1
#
_cell.length_a   1.000
_cell.length_b   1.000
_cell.length_c   1.000
_cell.angle_alpha   90.00
_cell.angle_beta   90.00
_cell.angle_gamma   90.00
#
_symmetry.space_group_name_H-M   'P 1'
#
loop_
_entity.id
_entity.type
_entity.pdbx_description
1 polymer ?
#
loop_
_entity_poly.entity_id
_entity_poly.type
_entity_poly.pdbx_seq_one_letter_code
_entity_poly.pdbx_strand_id
1 'polypeptide(L)' 'MKLKVNGMHCDACKSLIKMELEENGFDDVKVDGDTHEIQIPENLSGDIEEIKSVINSMESYDISE' A
#
# COMPACT_ATOMS: atom_id res chain seq x y z
N MET A 1 -0.47 9.88 -6.50
CA MET A 1 0.95 9.62 -6.21
C MET A 1 1.25 8.13 -6.33
N LYS A 2 2.48 7.71 -6.61
CA LYS A 2 2.91 6.30 -6.57
C LYS A 2 3.99 6.10 -5.50
N LEU A 3 3.90 5.00 -4.76
CA LEU A 3 4.90 4.60 -3.76
C LEU A 3 5.30 3.15 -4.00
N LYS A 4 6.59 2.84 -3.84
CA LYS A 4 7.10 1.49 -3.96
C LYS A 4 6.93 0.74 -2.64
N VAL A 5 6.53 -0.53 -2.72
CA VAL A 5 6.37 -1.39 -1.55
C VAL A 5 7.38 -2.53 -1.60
N ASN A 6 8.30 -2.54 -0.65
CA ASN A 6 9.23 -3.65 -0.44
C ASN A 6 8.47 -4.83 0.18
N GLY A 7 8.86 -6.06 -0.18
CA GLY A 7 8.24 -7.29 0.33
C GLY A 7 7.02 -7.78 -0.47
N MET A 8 6.41 -6.94 -1.32
CA MET A 8 5.43 -7.38 -2.31
C MET A 8 6.15 -8.09 -3.45
N HIS A 9 5.91 -9.40 -3.64
CA HIS A 9 6.60 -10.21 -4.66
C HIS A 9 5.72 -11.29 -5.31
N CYS A 10 4.45 -11.37 -4.92
CA CYS A 10 3.45 -12.27 -5.49
C CYS A 10 2.03 -11.73 -5.29
N ASP A 11 1.05 -12.34 -5.95
CA ASP A 11 -0.37 -11.96 -5.83
C ASP A 11 -0.94 -12.10 -4.41
N ALA A 12 -0.40 -13.04 -3.62
CA ALA A 12 -0.80 -13.19 -2.22
C ALA A 12 -0.38 -11.95 -1.40
N CYS A 13 0.84 -11.45 -1.60
CA CYS A 13 1.30 -10.22 -0.96
C CYS A 13 0.44 -9.01 -1.33
N LYS A 14 0.14 -8.87 -2.64
CA LYS A 14 -0.78 -7.83 -3.13
C LYS A 14 -2.13 -7.90 -2.42
N SER A 15 -2.68 -9.11 -2.29
CA SER A 15 -3.99 -9.30 -1.64
C SER A 15 -3.95 -8.94 -0.15
N LEU A 16 -2.88 -9.32 0.57
CA LEU A 16 -2.70 -8.96 1.98
C LEU A 16 -2.62 -7.44 2.18
N ILE A 17 -1.79 -6.76 1.40
CA ILE A 17 -1.66 -5.29 1.48
C ILE A 17 -2.99 -4.62 1.16
N LYS A 18 -3.70 -5.11 0.13
CA LYS A 18 -5.01 -4.57 -0.24
C LYS A 18 -6.03 -4.74 0.89
N MET A 19 -6.12 -5.93 1.50
CA MET A 19 -7.04 -6.17 2.61
C MET A 19 -6.74 -5.27 3.81
N GLU A 20 -5.46 -5.12 4.17
CA GLU A 20 -5.06 -4.25 5.28
C GLU A 20 -5.44 -2.79 5.01
N LEU A 21 -5.24 -2.30 3.79
CA LEU A 21 -5.65 -0.95 3.40
C LEU A 21 -7.18 -0.76 3.46
N GLU A 22 -7.96 -1.74 2.96
CA GLU A 22 -9.43 -1.72 3.03
C GLU A 22 -9.93 -1.74 4.48
N GLU A 23 -9.33 -2.54 5.37
CA GLU A 23 -9.68 -2.59 6.80
C GLU A 23 -9.41 -1.25 7.52
N ASN A 24 -8.47 -0.45 7.02
CA ASN A 24 -8.16 0.88 7.52
C ASN A 24 -8.89 2.01 6.75
N GLY A 25 -9.82 1.68 5.85
CA GLY A 25 -10.66 2.66 5.13
C GLY A 25 -10.00 3.30 3.90
N PHE A 26 -8.94 2.69 3.36
CA PHE A 26 -8.21 3.15 2.18
C PHE A 26 -8.57 2.33 0.92
N ASP A 27 -9.85 2.02 0.71
CA ASP A 27 -10.36 1.20 -0.40
C ASP A 27 -9.99 1.73 -1.80
N ASP A 28 -9.80 3.05 -1.91
CA ASP A 28 -9.46 3.70 -3.19
C ASP A 28 -7.96 3.58 -3.57
N VAL A 29 -7.10 3.08 -2.67
CA VAL A 29 -5.68 2.86 -2.97
C VAL A 29 -5.53 1.64 -3.88
N LYS A 30 -4.92 1.85 -5.05
CA LYS A 30 -4.68 0.75 -6.00
C LYS A 30 -3.34 0.10 -5.72
N VAL A 31 -3.33 -1.23 -5.62
CA VAL A 31 -2.13 -2.03 -5.41
C VAL A 31 -1.75 -2.74 -6.71
N ASP A 32 -0.56 -2.46 -7.22
CA ASP A 32 0.01 -3.05 -8.44
C ASP A 32 1.11 -4.07 -8.07
N GLY A 33 0.80 -5.35 -8.28
CA GLY A 33 1.71 -6.46 -7.97
C GLY A 33 2.79 -6.68 -9.03
N ASP A 34 2.63 -6.14 -10.23
CA ASP A 34 3.60 -6.26 -11.32
C ASP A 34 4.72 -5.23 -11.15
N THR A 35 4.36 -4.01 -10.73
CA THR A 35 5.34 -2.94 -10.45
C THR A 35 5.81 -2.89 -9.01
N HIS A 36 5.14 -3.62 -8.11
CA HIS A 36 5.34 -3.56 -6.66
C HIS A 36 5.12 -2.15 -6.11
N GLU A 37 4.08 -1.48 -6.61
CA GLU A 37 3.74 -0.11 -6.24
C GLU A 37 2.30 -0.02 -5.73
N ILE A 38 2.04 0.99 -4.90
CA ILE A 38 0.69 1.47 -4.64
C ILE A 38 0.48 2.81 -5.34
N GLN A 39 -0.73 3.03 -5.83
CA GLN A 39 -1.17 4.30 -6.38
C GLN A 39 -2.20 4.94 -5.44
N ILE A 40 -1.79 6.04 -4.83
CA ILE A 40 -2.62 6.85 -3.96
C ILE A 40 -3.37 7.88 -4.82
N PRO A 41 -4.71 7.87 -4.83
CA PRO A 41 -5.50 8.84 -5.59
C PRO A 41 -5.46 10.23 -4.94
N GLU A 42 -5.83 11.28 -5.69
CA GLU A 42 -5.73 12.66 -5.21
C GLU A 42 -6.59 12.97 -3.97
N ASN A 43 -7.73 12.28 -3.81
CA ASN A 43 -8.60 12.40 -2.64
C ASN A 43 -7.96 11.89 -1.34
N LEU A 44 -6.92 11.06 -1.42
CA LEU A 44 -6.17 10.53 -0.28
C LEU A 44 -4.76 11.14 -0.16
N SER A 45 -4.51 12.26 -0.84
CA SER A 45 -3.21 12.93 -0.80
C SER A 45 -2.85 13.50 0.59
N GLY A 46 -3.84 13.73 1.45
CA GLY A 46 -3.62 14.12 2.84
C GLY A 46 -3.23 12.95 3.76
N ASP A 47 -3.53 11.72 3.36
CA ASP A 47 -3.45 10.52 4.20
C ASP A 47 -2.20 9.67 3.90
N ILE A 48 -1.26 10.21 3.10
CA ILE A 48 -0.07 9.47 2.64
C ILE A 48 0.74 8.89 3.81
N GLU A 49 0.94 9.66 4.87
CA GLU A 49 1.71 9.21 6.03
C GLU A 49 0.98 8.12 6.82
N GLU A 50 -0.35 8.17 6.85
CA GLU A 50 -1.17 7.12 7.48
C GLU A 50 -1.14 5.84 6.65
N ILE A 51 -1.30 5.94 5.33
CA ILE A 51 -1.16 4.81 4.39
C ILE A 51 0.22 4.14 4.51
N LYS A 52 1.29 4.95 4.59
CA LYS A 52 2.65 4.43 4.85
C LYS A 52 2.73 3.72 6.19
N SER A 53 2.16 4.30 7.24
CA SER A 53 2.16 3.71 8.58
C SER A 53 1.45 2.36 8.62
N VAL A 54 0.32 2.22 7.92
CA VAL A 54 -0.42 0.96 7.82
C VAL A 54 0.47 -0.12 7.19
N ILE A 55 1.06 0.17 6.02
CA ILE A 55 1.89 -0.82 5.32
C ILE A 55 3.16 -1.16 6.11
N ASN A 56 3.82 -0.17 6.71
CA ASN A 56 5.02 -0.37 7.52
C ASN A 56 4.73 -1.08 8.87
N SER A 57 3.47 -1.11 9.32
CA SER A 57 3.07 -1.88 10.51
C SER A 57 3.00 -3.38 10.26
N MET A 58 2.91 -3.78 8.99
CA MET A 58 2.91 -5.18 8.60
C MET A 58 4.36 -5.71 8.60
N GLU A 59 4.65 -6.76 9.38
CA GLU A 59 6.04 -7.23 9.65
C GLU A 59 6.92 -7.52 8.42
N SER A 60 6.33 -7.73 7.23
CA SER A 60 7.04 -8.12 6.01
C SER A 60 7.07 -7.05 4.92
N TYR A 61 6.52 -5.86 5.16
CA TYR A 61 6.39 -4.82 4.15
C TYR A 61 6.96 -3.48 4.63
N ASP A 62 7.48 -2.70 3.69
CA ASP A 62 8.06 -1.39 3.96
C ASP A 62 7.94 -0.48 2.74
N ILE A 63 7.64 0.79 2.97
CA ILE A 63 7.71 1.86 1.97
C ILE A 63 8.98 2.67 2.23
N SER A 64 10.00 2.44 1.41
CA SER A 64 11.23 3.23 1.39
C SER A 64 11.14 4.37 0.35
N GLU A 65 11.50 5.58 0.75
CA GLU A 65 11.62 6.78 -0.12
C GLU A 65 12.77 6.70 -1.14
#